data_AF-A0AAV9ZJM1-F1
#
_entry.id   AF-A0AAV9ZJM1-F1
#
_cell.length_a   1.000
_cell.length_b   1.000
_cell.length_c   1.000
_cell.angle_alpha   90.00
_cell.angle_beta   90.00
_cell.angle_gamma   90.00
#
_symmetry.space_group_name_H-M   'P 1'
#
loop_
_entity.id
_entity.type
_entity.pdbx_description
1 polymer ?
#
loop_
_entity_poly.entity_id
_entity_poly.type
_entity_poly.pdbx_seq_one_letter_code
_entity_poly.pdbx_strand_id
1 'polypeptide(L)'
;SRHVTELYYLPTYDQEQGSTRGNMLVLQHYFLEVLRIPKDVFERIMFFVLGDRLTTARDRAAQDQRALDRSEYRADHLSSIAVTSGLMHQCLNFIENVGKNYWGDSGDLISLTDLKNVLPNREEINLRKFDFYAWLRFLDVILRSLIVRASMVSLNLSTITALAKCKLKDFDAFQQLCTTIADTFLLPPVDRLEAEGIRKMRGNTISGNAVLLTHDLMTLREMRHAIKHGHPSRVRRMLKYWAPMFYAGGSYNYAHETMELLHNIIHDWPTQTAEILEAGMIFNTRGEADTVVTVLTHTSDNPYSAVTHTFLAPPSWFAVKWRP
;
A
#
# COMPACT_ATOMS: atom_id res chain seq x y z
N SER A 1 4.77 11.94 12.92
CA SER A 1 6.06 11.83 13.63
C SER A 1 7.06 12.79 13.00
N ARG A 2 7.77 13.61 13.79
CA ARG A 2 8.85 14.51 13.33
C ARG A 2 10.24 13.84 13.31
N HIS A 3 10.27 12.52 13.50
CA HIS A 3 11.52 11.76 13.47
C HIS A 3 12.03 11.67 12.03
N VAL A 4 13.31 11.98 11.82
CA VAL A 4 14.00 11.77 10.55
C VAL A 4 14.56 10.34 10.54
N THR A 5 14.14 9.53 9.59
CA THR A 5 14.68 8.20 9.34
C THR A 5 15.95 8.34 8.50
N GLU A 6 17.06 7.81 9.02
CA GLU A 6 18.31 7.71 8.28
C GLU A 6 18.26 6.54 7.30
N LEU A 7 18.75 6.76 6.08
CA LEU A 7 18.75 5.76 5.01
C LEU A 7 20.19 5.38 4.66
N TYR A 8 20.45 4.08 4.59
CA TYR A 8 21.72 3.52 4.15
C TYR A 8 21.50 2.76 2.85
N TYR A 9 22.12 3.24 1.77
CA TYR A 9 22.04 2.61 0.47
C TYR A 9 23.10 1.54 0.34
N LEU A 10 22.69 0.34 -0.05
CA LEU A 10 23.61 -0.75 -0.36
C LEU A 10 24.17 -0.57 -1.78
N PRO A 11 25.41 -1.01 -2.05
CA PRO A 11 25.98 -0.99 -3.38
C PRO A 11 25.15 -1.85 -4.34
N THR A 12 25.13 -1.47 -5.62
CA THR A 12 24.52 -2.29 -6.67
C THR A 12 25.29 -3.59 -6.84
N TYR A 13 24.58 -4.70 -6.96
CA TYR A 13 25.17 -6.01 -7.21
C TYR A 13 24.63 -6.59 -8.52
N ASP A 14 25.52 -6.81 -9.50
CA ASP A 14 25.19 -7.34 -10.83
C ASP A 14 24.92 -8.85 -10.75
N GLN A 15 23.78 -9.19 -10.16
CA GLN A 15 23.31 -10.55 -9.98
C GLN A 15 21.88 -10.66 -10.50
N GLU A 16 21.62 -11.67 -11.32
CA GLU A 16 20.28 -12.01 -11.81
C GLU A 16 19.36 -12.34 -10.62
N GLN A 17 18.14 -11.80 -10.63
CA GLN A 17 17.16 -11.93 -9.53
C GLN A 17 15.79 -12.47 -9.97
N GLY A 18 15.66 -12.93 -11.22
CA GLY A 18 14.47 -13.62 -11.71
C GLY A 18 14.38 -15.08 -11.26
N SER A 19 15.52 -15.68 -10.85
CA SER A 19 15.61 -17.06 -10.37
C SER A 19 15.74 -17.15 -8.84
N THR A 20 15.28 -18.27 -8.26
CA THR A 20 15.46 -18.56 -6.82
C THR A 20 16.94 -18.59 -6.43
N ARG A 21 17.78 -19.24 -7.23
CA ARG A 21 19.24 -19.30 -7.00
C ARG A 21 19.88 -17.92 -7.03
N GLY A 22 19.47 -17.07 -7.96
CA GLY A 22 19.94 -15.69 -8.04
C GLY A 22 19.65 -14.90 -6.76
N ASN A 23 18.41 -15.00 -6.27
CA ASN A 23 18.01 -14.35 -5.00
C ASN A 23 18.79 -14.87 -3.79
N MET A 24 19.10 -16.17 -3.72
CA MET A 24 19.97 -16.72 -2.65
C MET A 24 21.34 -16.04 -2.62
N LEU A 25 21.94 -15.83 -3.80
CA LEU A 25 23.23 -15.15 -3.92
C LEU A 25 23.13 -13.69 -3.50
N VAL A 26 22.05 -12.99 -3.87
CA VAL A 26 21.78 -11.61 -3.45
C VAL A 26 21.69 -11.49 -1.93
N LEU A 27 20.87 -12.34 -1.28
CA LEU A 27 20.71 -12.34 0.17
C LEU A 27 22.05 -12.63 0.88
N GLN A 28 22.78 -13.64 0.42
CA GLN A 28 24.08 -14.00 0.97
C GLN A 28 25.10 -12.85 0.83
N HIS A 29 25.20 -12.26 -0.36
CA HIS A 29 26.13 -11.16 -0.65
C HIS A 29 25.84 -9.96 0.26
N TYR A 30 24.59 -9.50 0.32
CA TYR A 30 24.26 -8.33 1.10
C TYR A 30 24.42 -8.54 2.60
N PHE A 31 23.95 -9.67 3.14
CA PHE A 31 24.05 -9.93 4.57
C PHE A 31 25.47 -10.26 5.05
N LEU A 32 26.21 -11.11 4.31
CA LEU A 32 27.48 -11.66 4.81
C LEU A 32 28.72 -10.94 4.25
N GLU A 33 28.65 -10.35 3.05
CA GLU A 33 29.81 -9.73 2.41
C GLU A 33 29.80 -8.20 2.52
N VAL A 34 28.64 -7.58 2.24
CA VAL A 34 28.46 -6.12 2.28
C VAL A 34 28.24 -5.63 3.71
N LEU A 35 27.16 -6.11 4.35
CA LEU A 35 26.82 -5.74 5.72
C LEU A 35 27.71 -6.45 6.76
N ARG A 36 28.37 -7.55 6.34
CA ARG A 36 29.28 -8.36 7.17
C ARG A 36 28.66 -8.76 8.50
N ILE A 37 27.37 -9.10 8.49
CA ILE A 37 26.67 -9.52 9.71
C ILE A 37 27.21 -10.90 10.13
N PRO A 38 27.76 -11.03 11.34
CA PRO A 38 28.21 -12.32 11.86
C PRO A 38 27.08 -13.36 11.87
N LYS A 39 27.36 -14.59 11.46
CA LYS A 39 26.33 -15.65 11.35
C LYS A 39 25.61 -15.94 12.66
N ASP A 40 26.30 -15.85 13.80
CA ASP A 40 25.72 -16.08 15.14
C ASP A 40 24.64 -15.05 15.51
N VAL A 41 24.59 -13.92 14.82
CA VAL A 41 23.56 -12.89 15.02
C VAL A 41 22.21 -13.35 14.51
N PHE A 42 22.20 -14.11 13.41
CA PHE A 42 20.98 -14.69 12.84
C PHE A 42 20.34 -15.70 13.80
N GLU A 43 21.08 -16.23 14.79
CA GLU A 43 20.51 -17.08 15.85
C GLU A 43 19.62 -16.30 16.83
N ARG A 44 19.80 -14.98 16.90
CA ARG A 44 19.17 -14.13 17.92
C ARG A 44 18.26 -13.06 17.32
N ILE A 45 18.44 -12.73 16.05
CA ILE A 45 17.79 -11.60 15.39
C ILE A 45 17.12 -12.07 14.10
N MET A 46 15.89 -11.63 13.90
CA MET A 46 15.18 -11.73 12.64
C MET A 46 15.35 -10.44 11.84
N PHE A 47 15.64 -10.57 10.55
CA PHE A 47 15.76 -9.46 9.60
C PHE A 47 14.52 -9.40 8.71
N PHE A 48 14.07 -8.20 8.37
CA PHE A 48 13.00 -8.05 7.38
C PHE A 48 13.56 -7.68 6.02
N VAL A 49 13.06 -8.35 5.00
CA VAL A 49 13.39 -8.11 3.60
C VAL A 49 12.11 -7.70 2.89
N LEU A 50 12.13 -6.49 2.34
CA LEU A 50 11.02 -5.94 1.57
C LEU A 50 11.37 -5.94 0.10
N GLY A 51 10.46 -6.45 -0.73
CA GLY A 51 10.62 -6.44 -2.17
C GLY A 51 9.31 -6.36 -2.92
N ASP A 52 9.41 -6.37 -4.24
CA ASP A 52 8.25 -6.60 -5.08
C ASP A 52 7.71 -8.03 -4.90
N ARG A 53 6.52 -8.30 -5.47
CA ARG A 53 5.86 -9.61 -5.32
C ARG A 53 6.71 -10.75 -5.90
N LEU A 54 7.39 -10.53 -7.01
CA LEU A 54 8.15 -11.58 -7.68
C LEU A 54 9.40 -11.93 -6.86
N THR A 55 10.10 -10.91 -6.39
CA THR A 55 11.26 -11.00 -5.50
C THR A 55 10.86 -11.73 -4.21
N THR A 56 9.76 -11.32 -3.58
CA THR A 56 9.22 -11.98 -2.37
C THR A 56 8.98 -13.48 -2.59
N ALA A 57 8.37 -13.85 -3.72
CA ALA A 57 8.14 -15.24 -4.07
C ALA A 57 9.43 -16.04 -4.31
N ARG A 58 10.48 -15.39 -4.86
CA ARG A 58 11.79 -16.04 -5.07
C ARG A 58 12.57 -16.19 -3.77
N ASP A 59 12.52 -15.21 -2.88
CA ASP A 59 13.14 -15.28 -1.55
C ASP A 59 12.47 -16.37 -0.69
N ARG A 60 11.14 -16.51 -0.71
CA ARG A 60 10.47 -17.63 -0.01
C ARG A 60 10.83 -18.98 -0.59
N ALA A 61 10.86 -19.10 -1.92
CA ALA A 61 11.33 -20.33 -2.56
C ALA A 61 12.80 -20.65 -2.20
N ALA A 62 13.63 -19.64 -1.94
CA ALA A 62 14.99 -19.83 -1.46
C ALA A 62 15.03 -20.35 -0.02
N GLN A 63 14.16 -19.83 0.85
CA GLN A 63 13.99 -20.35 2.21
C GLN A 63 13.52 -21.80 2.20
N ASP A 64 12.52 -22.14 1.37
CA ASP A 64 12.01 -23.52 1.24
C ASP A 64 13.10 -24.49 0.78
N GLN A 65 13.91 -24.10 -0.21
CA GLN A 65 15.03 -24.93 -0.68
C GLN A 65 16.11 -25.12 0.39
N ARG A 66 16.31 -24.12 1.25
CA ARG A 66 17.30 -24.13 2.34
C ARG A 66 16.77 -24.72 3.64
N ALA A 67 15.47 -24.99 3.76
CA ALA A 67 14.87 -25.56 4.96
C ALA A 67 15.43 -26.95 5.32
N LEU A 68 15.97 -27.68 4.34
CA LEU A 68 16.61 -29.00 4.53
C LEU A 68 18.13 -28.93 4.77
N ASP A 69 18.72 -27.74 4.69
CA ASP A 69 20.14 -27.53 4.97
C ASP A 69 20.42 -27.82 6.44
N ARG A 70 21.55 -28.50 6.71
CA ARG A 70 21.95 -28.96 8.06
C ARG A 70 23.19 -28.22 8.57
N SER A 71 23.51 -27.10 7.94
CA SER A 71 24.57 -26.22 8.40
C SER A 71 24.29 -25.72 9.83
N GLU A 72 25.32 -25.27 10.53
CA GLU A 72 25.19 -24.90 11.95
C GLU A 72 24.32 -23.64 12.14
N TYR A 73 24.41 -22.69 11.21
CA TYR A 73 23.84 -21.36 11.37
C TYR A 73 22.56 -21.16 10.55
N ARG A 74 21.55 -20.54 11.17
CA ARG A 74 20.29 -20.09 10.56
C ARG A 74 20.51 -19.16 9.37
N ALA A 75 21.63 -18.44 9.34
CA ALA A 75 22.05 -17.61 8.21
C ALA A 75 22.18 -18.42 6.92
N ASP A 76 22.73 -19.63 6.99
CA ASP A 76 22.90 -20.51 5.83
C ASP A 76 21.56 -21.07 5.35
N HIS A 77 20.57 -21.15 6.26
CA HIS A 77 19.25 -21.69 5.99
C HIS A 77 18.23 -20.60 5.60
N LEU A 78 18.64 -19.32 5.63
CA LEU A 78 17.78 -18.15 5.45
C LEU A 78 16.58 -18.08 6.41
N SER A 79 16.62 -18.81 7.53
CA SER A 79 15.48 -19.01 8.44
C SER A 79 15.25 -17.86 9.43
N SER A 80 16.13 -16.86 9.43
CA SER A 80 16.01 -15.65 10.25
C SER A 80 15.67 -14.42 9.41
N ILE A 81 15.08 -14.64 8.24
CA ILE A 81 14.63 -13.59 7.33
C ILE A 81 13.11 -13.67 7.23
N ALA A 82 12.43 -12.56 7.46
CA ALA A 82 11.00 -12.41 7.20
C ALA A 82 10.81 -11.59 5.93
N VAL A 83 10.21 -12.19 4.91
CA VAL A 83 10.03 -11.57 3.60
C VAL A 83 8.61 -11.02 3.47
N THR A 84 8.49 -9.74 3.13
CA THR A 84 7.20 -9.05 3.00
C THR A 84 7.16 -8.14 1.78
N SER A 85 5.99 -8.03 1.15
CA SER A 85 5.79 -7.08 0.07
C SER A 85 5.69 -5.65 0.62
N GLY A 86 6.27 -4.68 -0.10
CA GLY A 86 6.15 -3.27 0.26
C GLY A 86 4.74 -2.69 0.00
N LEU A 87 4.32 -1.73 0.84
CA LEU A 87 2.98 -1.13 0.81
C LEU A 87 2.63 -0.43 -0.52
N MET A 88 3.62 0.01 -1.28
CA MET A 88 3.42 0.56 -2.63
C MET A 88 2.73 -0.47 -3.54
N HIS A 89 3.15 -1.74 -3.51
CA HIS A 89 2.56 -2.77 -4.34
C HIS A 89 1.13 -3.13 -3.92
N GLN A 90 0.80 -2.98 -2.63
CA GLN A 90 -0.57 -3.12 -2.17
C GLN A 90 -1.46 -2.02 -2.74
N CYS A 91 -0.97 -0.77 -2.77
CA CYS A 91 -1.66 0.32 -3.47
C CYS A 91 -1.77 0.07 -4.98
N LEU A 92 -0.70 -0.40 -5.63
CA LEU A 92 -0.69 -0.70 -7.06
C LEU A 92 -1.71 -1.78 -7.42
N ASN A 93 -1.75 -2.87 -6.66
CA ASN A 93 -2.73 -3.94 -6.86
C ASN A 93 -4.17 -3.46 -6.62
N PHE A 94 -4.39 -2.60 -5.63
CA PHE A 94 -5.69 -1.97 -5.41
C PHE A 94 -6.12 -1.12 -6.62
N ILE A 95 -5.22 -0.29 -7.13
CA ILE A 95 -5.44 0.53 -8.32
C ILE A 95 -5.74 -0.36 -9.53
N GLU A 96 -5.04 -1.47 -9.69
CA GLU A 96 -5.28 -2.43 -10.76
C GLU A 96 -6.67 -3.05 -10.66
N ASN A 97 -7.10 -3.44 -9.46
CA ASN A 97 -8.45 -3.96 -9.23
C ASN A 97 -9.53 -2.91 -9.52
N VAL A 98 -9.35 -1.67 -9.09
CA VAL A 98 -10.24 -0.55 -9.45
C VAL A 98 -10.27 -0.36 -10.96
N GLY A 99 -9.10 -0.37 -11.61
CA GLY A 99 -8.97 -0.29 -13.05
C GLY A 99 -9.81 -1.35 -13.76
N LYS A 100 -9.67 -2.62 -13.38
CA LYS A 100 -10.40 -3.75 -13.97
C LYS A 100 -11.91 -3.69 -13.71
N ASN A 101 -12.31 -3.36 -12.48
CA ASN A 101 -13.71 -3.40 -12.06
C ASN A 101 -14.54 -2.24 -12.63
N TYR A 102 -13.93 -1.07 -12.81
CA TYR A 102 -14.62 0.14 -13.23
C TYR A 102 -14.23 0.62 -14.63
N TRP A 103 -13.42 -0.15 -15.38
CA TRP A 103 -13.01 0.26 -16.74
C TRP A 103 -14.20 0.60 -17.61
N GLY A 104 -15.18 -0.30 -17.64
CA GLY A 104 -16.41 -0.21 -18.41
C GLY A 104 -16.20 -0.14 -19.93
N ASP A 105 -17.30 -0.33 -20.64
CA ASP A 105 -17.40 -0.03 -22.07
C ASP A 105 -17.85 1.42 -22.27
N SER A 106 -17.63 1.97 -23.47
CA SER A 106 -18.06 3.34 -23.80
C SER A 106 -19.57 3.48 -23.72
N GLY A 107 -20.07 4.51 -23.03
CA GLY A 107 -21.50 4.80 -22.87
C GLY A 107 -22.01 4.70 -21.43
N ASP A 108 -21.21 4.20 -20.48
CA ASP A 108 -21.47 4.35 -19.04
C ASP A 108 -20.76 5.62 -18.53
N LEU A 109 -21.57 6.62 -18.15
CA LEU A 109 -21.13 7.95 -17.71
C LEU A 109 -20.12 7.94 -16.55
N ILE A 110 -20.03 6.85 -15.79
CA ILE A 110 -19.07 6.70 -14.69
C ILE A 110 -17.99 5.65 -14.93
N SER A 111 -17.95 5.06 -16.13
CA SER A 111 -16.85 4.19 -16.53
C SER A 111 -15.52 4.95 -16.53
N LEU A 112 -14.45 4.29 -16.10
CA LEU A 112 -13.12 4.88 -16.16
C LEU A 112 -12.70 5.14 -17.61
N THR A 113 -13.18 4.38 -18.59
CA THR A 113 -12.94 4.64 -20.01
C THR A 113 -13.50 5.99 -20.44
N ASP A 114 -14.75 6.29 -20.14
CA ASP A 114 -15.37 7.57 -20.52
C ASP A 114 -14.77 8.74 -19.73
N LEU A 115 -14.54 8.56 -18.42
CA LEU A 115 -13.88 9.55 -17.57
C LEU A 115 -12.43 9.82 -18.02
N LYS A 116 -11.73 8.81 -18.51
CA LYS A 116 -10.40 8.96 -19.10
C LYS A 116 -10.49 9.77 -20.40
N ASN A 117 -11.49 9.51 -21.24
CA ASN A 117 -11.62 10.13 -22.57
C ASN A 117 -11.90 11.64 -22.53
N VAL A 118 -12.43 12.17 -21.42
CA VAL A 118 -12.59 13.62 -21.22
C VAL A 118 -11.31 14.34 -20.82
N LEU A 119 -10.23 13.62 -20.49
CA LEU A 119 -8.97 14.20 -20.04
C LEU A 119 -7.94 14.34 -21.18
N PRO A 120 -7.13 15.43 -21.17
CA PRO A 120 -5.93 15.51 -21.99
C PRO A 120 -4.82 14.58 -21.45
N ASN A 121 -3.84 14.22 -22.29
CA ASN A 121 -2.63 13.47 -21.90
C ASN A 121 -2.91 12.14 -21.17
N ARG A 122 -3.84 11.34 -21.72
CA ARG A 122 -4.39 10.14 -21.08
C ARG A 122 -3.73 8.81 -21.48
N GLU A 123 -2.67 8.84 -22.28
CA GLU A 123 -2.08 7.64 -22.90
C GLU A 123 -1.53 6.65 -21.87
N GLU A 124 -0.97 7.17 -20.77
CA GLU A 124 -0.42 6.38 -19.67
C GLU A 124 -1.51 5.64 -18.85
N ILE A 125 -2.77 6.09 -18.93
CA ILE A 125 -3.90 5.44 -18.25
C ILE A 125 -4.39 4.28 -19.11
N ASN A 126 -3.82 3.10 -18.89
CA ASN A 126 -4.20 1.88 -19.60
C ASN A 126 -4.07 0.65 -18.69
N LEU A 127 -4.90 -0.37 -18.93
CA LEU A 127 -4.94 -1.60 -18.12
C LEU A 127 -3.80 -2.58 -18.42
N ARG A 128 -3.05 -2.40 -19.50
CA ARG A 128 -1.99 -3.35 -19.91
C ARG A 128 -0.65 -3.00 -19.26
N LYS A 129 -0.36 -1.70 -19.14
CA LYS A 129 0.85 -1.14 -18.56
C LYS A 129 0.43 -0.07 -17.55
N PHE A 130 0.48 -0.43 -16.27
CA PHE A 130 0.13 0.46 -15.18
C PHE A 130 1.30 1.40 -14.85
N ASP A 131 1.14 2.68 -15.18
CA ASP A 131 1.92 3.74 -14.56
C ASP A 131 1.30 4.11 -13.22
N PHE A 132 1.99 3.79 -12.12
CA PHE A 132 1.49 3.99 -10.77
C PHE A 132 1.08 5.44 -10.49
N TYR A 133 1.90 6.41 -10.90
CA TYR A 133 1.66 7.82 -10.61
C TYR A 133 0.60 8.44 -11.50
N ALA A 134 0.55 8.06 -12.78
CA ALA A 134 -0.51 8.48 -13.68
C ALA A 134 -1.87 8.00 -13.17
N TRP A 135 -1.98 6.72 -12.82
CA TRP A 135 -3.21 6.16 -12.26
C TRP A 135 -3.60 6.79 -10.92
N LEU A 136 -2.65 7.00 -10.01
CA LEU A 136 -2.92 7.69 -8.75
C LEU A 136 -3.51 9.09 -8.95
N ARG A 137 -2.94 9.88 -9.87
CA ARG A 137 -3.46 11.22 -10.19
C ARG A 137 -4.83 11.15 -10.84
N PHE A 138 -5.01 10.24 -11.78
CA PHE A 138 -6.29 10.02 -12.47
C PHE A 138 -7.42 9.68 -11.49
N LEU A 139 -7.19 8.70 -10.61
CA LEU A 139 -8.18 8.30 -9.61
C LEU A 139 -8.44 9.39 -8.55
N ASP A 140 -7.43 10.18 -8.16
CA ASP A 140 -7.64 11.33 -7.25
C ASP A 140 -8.54 12.41 -7.88
N VAL A 141 -8.37 12.70 -9.17
CA VAL A 141 -9.24 13.65 -9.90
C VAL A 141 -10.68 13.14 -9.95
N ILE A 142 -10.87 11.85 -10.21
CA ILE A 142 -12.21 11.22 -10.22
C ILE A 142 -12.85 11.31 -8.83
N LEU A 143 -12.14 10.93 -7.77
CA LEU A 143 -12.64 11.00 -6.41
C LEU A 143 -13.06 12.43 -6.03
N ARG A 144 -12.22 13.43 -6.32
CA ARG A 144 -12.55 14.83 -6.06
C ARG A 144 -13.80 15.26 -6.82
N SER A 145 -13.94 14.85 -8.08
CA SER A 145 -15.10 15.16 -8.91
C SER A 145 -16.38 14.53 -8.36
N LEU A 146 -16.31 13.27 -7.91
CA LEU A 146 -17.41 12.56 -7.23
C LEU A 146 -17.83 13.27 -5.94
N ILE A 147 -16.87 13.73 -5.13
CA ILE A 147 -17.16 14.46 -3.88
C ILE A 147 -17.73 15.86 -4.14
N VAL A 148 -17.25 16.56 -5.17
CA VAL A 148 -17.85 17.82 -5.63
C VAL A 148 -19.31 17.59 -6.05
N ARG A 149 -19.57 16.52 -6.81
CA ARG A 149 -20.93 16.17 -7.23
C ARG A 149 -21.82 15.79 -6.04
N ALA A 150 -21.33 14.99 -5.10
CA ALA A 150 -22.05 14.62 -3.88
C ALA A 150 -22.38 15.85 -3.03
N SER A 151 -21.46 16.82 -2.94
CA SER A 151 -21.68 18.10 -2.26
C SER A 151 -22.78 18.92 -2.93
N MET A 152 -22.75 19.02 -4.27
CA MET A 152 -23.80 19.70 -5.02
C MET A 152 -25.18 19.07 -4.79
N VAL A 153 -25.27 17.74 -4.84
CA VAL A 153 -26.53 17.01 -4.59
C VAL A 153 -27.01 17.24 -3.16
N SER A 154 -26.13 17.14 -2.16
CA SER A 154 -26.48 17.31 -0.74
C SER A 154 -26.94 18.74 -0.41
N LEU A 155 -26.45 19.73 -1.16
CA LEU A 155 -26.81 21.14 -1.01
C LEU A 155 -27.93 21.59 -1.97
N ASN A 156 -28.52 20.67 -2.74
CA ASN A 156 -29.52 20.96 -3.78
C ASN A 156 -29.07 22.01 -4.81
N LEU A 157 -27.80 21.94 -5.24
CA LEU A 157 -27.20 22.83 -6.22
C LEU A 157 -27.08 22.14 -7.59
N SER A 158 -27.41 22.88 -8.66
CA SER A 158 -27.39 22.35 -10.03
C SER A 158 -26.10 22.63 -10.80
N THR A 159 -25.26 23.59 -10.36
CA THR A 159 -24.05 24.01 -11.08
C THR A 159 -22.82 24.15 -10.17
N ILE A 160 -21.63 23.97 -10.75
CA ILE A 160 -20.35 24.16 -10.04
C ILE A 160 -20.19 25.62 -9.60
N THR A 161 -20.67 26.58 -10.41
CA THR A 161 -20.64 28.01 -10.07
C THR A 161 -21.49 28.31 -8.83
N ALA A 162 -22.63 27.63 -8.67
CA ALA A 162 -23.45 27.77 -7.46
C ALA A 162 -22.72 27.21 -6.24
N LEU A 163 -22.04 26.06 -6.37
CA LEU A 163 -21.21 25.51 -5.29
C LEU A 163 -20.08 26.45 -4.90
N ALA A 164 -19.36 27.02 -5.87
CA ALA A 164 -18.26 27.95 -5.60
C ALA A 164 -18.71 29.24 -4.89
N LYS A 165 -19.97 29.63 -5.04
CA LYS A 165 -20.58 30.78 -4.34
C LYS A 165 -21.26 30.39 -3.02
N CYS A 166 -21.48 29.10 -2.79
CA CYS A 166 -22.11 28.60 -1.57
C CYS A 166 -21.15 28.81 -0.39
N LYS A 167 -21.60 29.58 0.60
CA LYS A 167 -20.87 29.74 1.86
C LYS A 167 -21.61 28.95 2.93
N LEU A 168 -20.92 27.97 3.50
CA LEU A 168 -21.39 27.30 4.70
C LEU A 168 -21.27 28.28 5.87
N LYS A 169 -22.24 28.20 6.79
CA LYS A 169 -22.38 29.16 7.89
C LYS A 169 -21.19 29.11 8.84
N ASP A 170 -20.75 27.91 9.18
CA ASP A 170 -19.75 27.60 10.19
C ASP A 170 -19.12 26.22 9.93
N PHE A 171 -18.16 25.85 10.78
CA PHE A 171 -17.49 24.55 10.72
C PHE A 171 -18.46 23.39 10.96
N ASP A 172 -19.48 23.58 11.81
CA ASP A 172 -20.48 22.55 12.11
C ASP A 172 -21.32 22.23 10.87
N ALA A 173 -21.75 23.25 10.11
CA ALA A 173 -22.43 23.06 8.83
C ALA A 173 -21.55 22.31 7.81
N PHE A 174 -20.24 22.54 7.82
CA PHE A 174 -19.29 21.78 7.00
C PHE A 174 -19.16 20.33 7.44
N GLN A 175 -19.01 20.08 8.73
CA GLN A 175 -18.95 18.72 9.28
C GLN A 175 -20.25 17.95 9.04
N GLN A 176 -21.40 18.62 9.15
CA GLN A 176 -22.70 18.05 8.84
C GLN A 176 -22.81 17.68 7.36
N LEU A 177 -22.36 18.56 6.45
CA LEU A 177 -22.29 18.24 5.02
C LEU A 177 -21.40 17.02 4.74
N CYS A 178 -20.21 16.95 5.34
CA CYS A 178 -19.32 15.80 5.21
C CYS A 178 -19.97 14.51 5.70
N THR A 179 -20.67 14.57 6.83
CA THR A 179 -21.39 13.42 7.41
C THR A 179 -22.53 12.99 6.49
N THR A 180 -23.34 13.92 5.99
CA THR A 180 -24.39 13.63 5.01
C THR A 180 -23.82 12.98 3.76
N ILE A 181 -22.69 13.46 3.24
CA ILE A 181 -22.04 12.87 2.07
C ILE A 181 -21.58 11.44 2.37
N ALA A 182 -20.92 11.22 3.51
CA ALA A 182 -20.45 9.90 3.91
C ALA A 182 -21.62 8.92 4.06
N ASP A 183 -22.69 9.34 4.74
CA ASP A 183 -23.87 8.52 5.02
C ASP A 183 -24.69 8.20 3.76
N THR A 184 -24.63 9.07 2.75
CA THR A 184 -25.43 8.94 1.53
C THR A 184 -24.67 8.25 0.39
N PHE A 185 -23.36 8.51 0.26
CA PHE A 185 -22.59 8.16 -0.93
C PHE A 185 -21.40 7.22 -0.66
N LEU A 186 -21.13 6.85 0.60
CA LEU A 186 -20.17 5.80 0.94
C LEU A 186 -20.92 4.58 1.48
N LEU A 187 -20.29 3.41 1.39
CA LEU A 187 -20.87 2.23 2.02
C LEU A 187 -20.73 2.38 3.55
N PRO A 188 -21.83 2.24 4.31
CA PRO A 188 -21.73 2.25 5.76
C PRO A 188 -20.87 1.07 6.24
N PRO A 189 -20.06 1.27 7.30
CA PRO A 189 -19.24 0.20 7.84
C PRO A 189 -20.13 -0.93 8.38
N VAL A 190 -19.63 -2.16 8.33
CA VAL A 190 -20.37 -3.35 8.78
C VAL A 190 -20.81 -3.19 10.24
N ASP A 191 -19.93 -2.70 11.12
CA ASP A 191 -20.26 -2.46 12.54
C ASP A 191 -21.45 -1.51 12.72
N ARG A 192 -21.59 -0.50 11.84
CA ARG A 192 -22.74 0.42 11.86
C ARG A 192 -24.00 -0.27 11.38
N LEU A 193 -23.91 -1.02 10.29
CA LEU A 193 -25.03 -1.81 9.78
C LEU A 193 -25.53 -2.81 10.83
N GLU A 194 -24.61 -3.47 11.55
CA GLU A 194 -24.94 -4.38 12.64
C GLU A 194 -25.57 -3.65 13.83
N ALA A 195 -24.99 -2.53 14.26
CA ALA A 195 -25.53 -1.71 15.35
C ALA A 195 -26.92 -1.14 15.04
N GLU A 196 -27.18 -0.79 13.78
CA GLU A 196 -28.48 -0.30 13.30
C GLU A 196 -29.46 -1.46 12.97
N GLY A 197 -29.05 -2.72 13.11
CA GLY A 197 -29.86 -3.90 12.80
C GLY A 197 -30.17 -4.08 11.31
N ILE A 198 -29.44 -3.39 10.43
CA ILE A 198 -29.63 -3.40 8.98
C ILE A 198 -28.99 -4.66 8.39
N ARG A 199 -29.82 -5.68 8.14
CA ARG A 199 -29.39 -6.95 7.54
C ARG A 199 -29.41 -6.96 6.01
N LYS A 200 -30.09 -6.00 5.38
CA LYS A 200 -30.25 -5.90 3.93
C LYS A 200 -30.27 -4.43 3.53
N MET A 201 -29.43 -4.06 2.56
CA MET A 201 -29.47 -2.74 1.93
C MET A 201 -30.23 -2.82 0.61
N ARG A 202 -31.10 -1.84 0.36
CA ARG A 202 -31.81 -1.72 -0.92
C ARG A 202 -30.82 -1.19 -1.95
N GLY A 203 -30.45 -2.01 -2.94
CA GLY A 203 -29.52 -1.58 -4.00
C GLY A 203 -30.14 -0.45 -4.83
N ASN A 204 -29.59 0.75 -4.75
CA ASN A 204 -29.94 1.83 -5.69
C ASN A 204 -29.19 1.58 -7.01
N THR A 205 -29.91 1.05 -8.01
CA THR A 205 -29.33 0.55 -9.27
C THR A 205 -28.92 1.65 -10.26
N ILE A 206 -29.32 2.92 -10.07
CA ILE A 206 -29.01 4.00 -11.03
C ILE A 206 -27.65 4.68 -10.73
N SER A 207 -27.22 4.74 -9.46
CA SER A 207 -25.93 5.34 -9.05
C SER A 207 -25.00 4.36 -8.32
N GLY A 208 -25.32 3.07 -8.32
CA GLY A 208 -24.57 2.04 -7.56
C GLY A 208 -23.09 2.02 -7.92
N ASN A 209 -22.75 2.10 -9.21
CA ASN A 209 -21.36 2.12 -9.67
C ASN A 209 -20.60 3.36 -9.15
N ALA A 210 -21.24 4.54 -9.13
CA ALA A 210 -20.63 5.75 -8.62
C ALA A 210 -20.39 5.70 -7.10
N VAL A 211 -21.34 5.14 -6.34
CA VAL A 211 -21.20 4.94 -4.89
C VAL A 211 -20.07 3.95 -4.59
N LEU A 212 -20.04 2.80 -5.28
CA LEU A 212 -18.98 1.80 -5.12
C LEU A 212 -17.60 2.35 -5.50
N LEU A 213 -17.51 3.06 -6.63
CA LEU A 213 -16.27 3.71 -7.04
C LEU A 213 -15.85 4.77 -6.03
N THR A 214 -16.76 5.61 -5.54
CA THR A 214 -16.46 6.62 -4.51
C THR A 214 -15.91 5.95 -3.24
N HIS A 215 -16.54 4.85 -2.81
CA HIS A 215 -16.13 4.08 -1.65
C HIS A 215 -14.72 3.49 -1.81
N ASP A 216 -14.47 2.79 -2.92
CA ASP A 216 -13.16 2.19 -3.19
C ASP A 216 -12.07 3.26 -3.27
N LEU A 217 -12.33 4.38 -3.95
CA LEU A 217 -11.37 5.48 -4.03
C LEU A 217 -11.13 6.17 -2.68
N MET A 218 -12.14 6.24 -1.80
CA MET A 218 -11.94 6.72 -0.43
C MET A 218 -11.04 5.78 0.37
N THR A 219 -11.14 4.46 0.17
CA THR A 219 -10.24 3.50 0.84
C THR A 219 -8.79 3.66 0.39
N LEU A 220 -8.56 3.94 -0.91
CA LEU A 220 -7.22 4.29 -1.42
C LEU A 220 -6.70 5.60 -0.83
N ARG A 221 -7.56 6.62 -0.74
CA ARG A 221 -7.19 7.89 -0.09
C ARG A 221 -6.85 7.69 1.38
N GLU A 222 -7.59 6.86 2.10
CA GLU A 222 -7.33 6.52 3.51
C GLU A 222 -5.98 5.80 3.68
N MET A 223 -5.70 4.78 2.87
CA MET A 223 -4.41 4.08 2.91
C MET A 223 -3.24 5.04 2.68
N ARG A 224 -3.34 5.89 1.65
CA ARG A 224 -2.30 6.88 1.35
C ARG A 224 -2.16 7.92 2.46
N HIS A 225 -3.28 8.38 3.03
CA HIS A 225 -3.26 9.29 4.16
C HIS A 225 -2.59 8.66 5.38
N ALA A 226 -2.90 7.40 5.69
CA ALA A 226 -2.31 6.65 6.78
C ALA A 226 -0.80 6.50 6.60
N ILE A 227 -0.34 6.16 5.40
CA ILE A 227 1.09 6.13 5.04
C ILE A 227 1.71 7.50 5.28
N LYS A 228 1.16 8.55 4.64
CA LYS A 228 1.71 9.92 4.63
C LYS A 228 1.87 10.54 6.04
N HIS A 229 1.03 10.11 6.98
CA HIS A 229 1.04 10.56 8.37
C HIS A 229 1.78 9.59 9.31
N GLY A 230 2.23 8.45 8.81
CA GLY A 230 2.92 7.43 9.59
C GLY A 230 2.03 6.76 10.64
N HIS A 231 0.84 6.30 10.23
CA HIS A 231 -0.11 5.60 11.09
C HIS A 231 -0.20 4.10 10.74
N PRO A 232 0.71 3.26 11.27
CA PRO A 232 0.75 1.84 10.91
C PRO A 232 -0.53 1.09 11.32
N SER A 233 -1.18 1.47 12.42
CA SER A 233 -2.46 0.86 12.82
C SER A 233 -3.59 1.12 11.81
N ARG A 234 -3.62 2.29 11.15
CA ARG A 234 -4.56 2.61 10.08
C ARG A 234 -4.22 1.85 8.80
N VAL A 235 -2.92 1.75 8.47
CA VAL A 235 -2.44 0.90 7.36
C VAL A 235 -2.89 -0.56 7.56
N ARG A 236 -2.68 -1.13 8.75
CA ARG A 236 -3.10 -2.49 9.09
C ARG A 236 -4.61 -2.68 8.90
N ARG A 237 -5.42 -1.71 9.33
CA ARG A 237 -6.88 -1.72 9.11
C ARG A 237 -7.23 -1.76 7.63
N MET A 238 -6.54 -0.97 6.80
CA MET A 238 -6.74 -0.96 5.36
C MET A 238 -6.35 -2.29 4.72
N LEU A 239 -5.26 -2.92 5.15
CA LEU A 239 -4.87 -4.24 4.66
C LEU A 239 -5.93 -5.30 4.98
N LYS A 240 -6.53 -5.28 6.19
CA LYS A 240 -7.66 -6.17 6.54
C LYS A 240 -8.86 -5.96 5.61
N TYR A 241 -9.14 -4.70 5.29
CA TYR A 241 -10.24 -4.34 4.41
C TYR A 241 -9.99 -4.76 2.94
N TRP A 242 -8.76 -4.61 2.45
CA TRP A 242 -8.39 -4.91 1.08
C TRP A 242 -8.12 -6.39 0.80
N ALA A 243 -7.71 -7.19 1.78
CA ALA A 243 -7.47 -8.62 1.60
C ALA A 243 -8.62 -9.37 0.87
N PRO A 244 -9.90 -9.28 1.32
CA PRO A 244 -11.01 -9.91 0.60
C PRO A 244 -11.27 -9.27 -0.77
N MET A 245 -11.02 -7.96 -0.94
CA MET A 245 -11.16 -7.29 -2.24
C MET A 245 -10.13 -7.77 -3.25
N PHE A 246 -8.90 -8.04 -2.81
CA PHE A 246 -7.85 -8.62 -3.66
C PHE A 246 -8.24 -10.02 -4.11
N TYR A 247 -8.79 -10.82 -3.21
CA TYR A 247 -9.28 -12.15 -3.55
C TYR A 247 -10.44 -12.09 -4.56
N ALA A 248 -11.45 -11.26 -4.29
CA ALA A 248 -12.62 -11.10 -5.16
C ALA A 248 -12.26 -10.52 -6.54
N GLY A 249 -11.24 -9.66 -6.62
CA GLY A 249 -10.73 -9.10 -7.88
C GLY A 249 -9.81 -10.04 -8.68
N GLY A 250 -9.63 -11.29 -8.24
CA GLY A 250 -8.76 -12.27 -8.91
C GLY A 250 -7.25 -12.07 -8.67
N SER A 251 -6.86 -11.15 -7.79
CA SER A 251 -5.48 -10.91 -7.37
C SER A 251 -5.08 -11.83 -6.21
N TYR A 252 -5.24 -13.15 -6.40
CA TYR A 252 -5.06 -14.17 -5.36
C TYR A 252 -3.69 -14.11 -4.70
N ASN A 253 -2.63 -13.82 -5.47
CA ASN A 253 -1.29 -13.69 -4.92
C ASN A 253 -1.21 -12.56 -3.90
N TYR A 254 -1.71 -11.36 -4.23
CA TYR A 254 -1.72 -10.23 -3.29
C TYR A 254 -2.67 -10.45 -2.11
N ALA A 255 -3.78 -11.15 -2.32
CA ALA A 255 -4.65 -11.57 -1.23
C ALA A 255 -3.90 -12.49 -0.25
N HIS A 256 -3.16 -13.48 -0.77
CA HIS A 256 -2.35 -14.39 0.03
C HIS A 256 -1.25 -13.67 0.79
N GLU A 257 -0.45 -12.84 0.11
CA GLU A 257 0.59 -12.00 0.74
C GLU A 257 0.01 -11.13 1.88
N THR A 258 -1.15 -10.52 1.64
CA THR A 258 -1.80 -9.66 2.63
C THR A 258 -2.30 -10.47 3.82
N MET A 259 -2.89 -11.65 3.59
CA MET A 259 -3.35 -12.54 4.65
C MET A 259 -2.19 -13.08 5.48
N GLU A 260 -1.08 -13.47 4.84
CA GLU A 260 0.13 -13.95 5.51
C GLU A 260 0.73 -12.85 6.39
N LEU A 261 0.90 -11.63 5.85
CA LEU A 261 1.36 -10.47 6.62
C LEU A 261 0.46 -10.17 7.82
N LEU A 262 -0.86 -10.19 7.62
CA LEU A 262 -1.83 -9.94 8.69
C LEU A 262 -1.80 -11.06 9.74
N HIS A 263 -1.71 -12.32 9.32
CA HIS A 263 -1.59 -13.45 10.24
C HIS A 263 -0.33 -13.30 11.10
N ASN A 264 0.81 -12.99 10.48
CA ASN A 264 2.07 -12.84 11.17
C ASN A 264 2.05 -11.68 12.16
N ILE A 265 1.53 -10.51 11.76
CA ILE A 265 1.45 -9.32 12.62
C ILE A 265 0.48 -9.52 13.80
N ILE A 266 -0.63 -10.24 13.60
CA ILE A 266 -1.72 -10.33 14.60
C ILE A 266 -1.54 -11.54 15.52
N HIS A 267 -0.99 -12.64 15.02
CA HIS A 267 -1.06 -13.93 15.69
C HIS A 267 0.31 -14.61 15.90
N ASP A 268 1.20 -14.56 14.92
CA ASP A 268 2.43 -15.37 14.96
C ASP A 268 3.63 -14.63 15.58
N TRP A 269 3.94 -13.42 15.12
CA TRP A 269 5.12 -12.70 15.57
C TRP A 269 4.93 -12.08 16.96
N PRO A 270 6.02 -12.02 17.76
CA PRO A 270 6.04 -11.21 18.97
C PRO A 270 5.62 -9.76 18.67
N THR A 271 4.89 -9.13 19.58
CA THR A 271 4.36 -7.76 19.38
C THR A 271 5.45 -6.76 18.99
N GLN A 272 6.61 -6.81 19.66
CA GLN A 272 7.76 -5.93 19.37
C GLN A 272 8.29 -6.13 17.94
N THR A 273 8.32 -7.37 17.47
CA THR A 273 8.75 -7.74 16.12
C THR A 273 7.78 -7.19 15.08
N ALA A 274 6.47 -7.35 15.30
CA ALA A 274 5.44 -6.81 14.42
C ALA A 274 5.49 -5.27 14.38
N GLU A 275 5.67 -4.61 15.52
CA GLU A 275 5.82 -3.14 15.61
C GLU A 275 7.04 -2.63 14.85
N ILE A 276 8.17 -3.35 14.92
CA ILE A 276 9.38 -3.01 14.16
C ILE A 276 9.11 -3.08 12.65
N LEU A 277 8.48 -4.16 12.16
CA LEU A 277 8.14 -4.24 10.74
C LEU A 277 7.21 -3.11 10.33
N GLU A 278 6.14 -2.89 11.09
CA GLU A 278 5.16 -1.87 10.76
C GLU A 278 5.75 -0.47 10.74
N ALA A 279 6.64 -0.16 11.67
CA ALA A 279 7.41 1.08 11.64
C ALA A 279 8.38 1.10 10.46
N GLY A 280 9.00 -0.02 10.09
CA GLY A 280 9.94 -0.10 8.97
C GLY A 280 9.29 -0.05 7.58
N MET A 281 7.99 -0.34 7.45
CA MET A 281 7.26 -0.20 6.19
C MET A 281 7.02 1.26 5.75
N ILE A 282 7.16 2.21 6.69
CA ILE A 282 6.88 3.64 6.49
C ILE A 282 7.96 4.51 7.13
N PHE A 283 8.59 5.41 6.38
CA PHE A 283 9.66 6.24 6.92
C PHE A 283 9.56 7.70 6.51
N ASN A 284 10.18 8.57 7.29
CA ASN A 284 10.18 10.01 7.08
C ASN A 284 11.60 10.53 6.88
N THR A 285 12.01 10.79 5.65
CA THR A 285 13.37 11.28 5.37
C THR A 285 13.56 12.77 5.66
N ARG A 286 12.47 13.52 5.87
CA ARG A 286 12.52 14.97 6.04
C ARG A 286 12.24 15.43 7.48
N GLY A 287 11.65 14.56 8.31
CA GLY A 287 11.18 14.93 9.65
C GLY A 287 10.01 15.91 9.64
N GLU A 288 9.43 16.17 8.47
CA GLU A 288 8.31 17.09 8.29
C GLU A 288 6.98 16.34 8.40
N ALA A 289 5.92 17.03 8.81
CA ALA A 289 4.58 16.49 8.67
C ALA A 289 4.32 16.19 7.19
N ASP A 290 3.47 15.20 6.90
CA ASP A 290 3.03 14.93 5.53
C ASP A 290 4.12 14.49 4.54
N THR A 291 5.27 14.02 5.01
CA THR A 291 6.38 13.59 4.15
C THR A 291 6.78 12.12 4.35
N VAL A 292 5.99 11.36 5.11
CA VAL A 292 6.21 9.92 5.28
C VAL A 292 5.92 9.20 3.97
N VAL A 293 6.82 8.32 3.58
CA VAL A 293 6.73 7.51 2.35
C VAL A 293 6.91 6.03 2.68
N THR A 294 6.55 5.16 1.73
CA THR A 294 6.84 3.73 1.82
C THR A 294 8.22 3.44 1.25
N VAL A 295 8.81 2.33 1.68
CA VAL A 295 10.12 1.87 1.23
C VAL A 295 10.26 1.86 -0.30
N LEU A 296 9.30 1.26 -1.00
CA LEU A 296 9.38 1.08 -2.45
C LEU A 296 8.93 2.30 -3.26
N THR A 297 8.19 3.25 -2.66
CA THR A 297 7.91 4.55 -3.32
C THR A 297 9.15 5.45 -3.36
N HIS A 298 9.97 5.42 -2.30
CA HIS A 298 11.17 6.25 -2.25
C HIS A 298 12.23 5.76 -3.23
N THR A 299 12.36 4.44 -3.40
CA THR A 299 13.34 3.84 -4.33
C THR A 299 12.91 4.01 -5.79
N SER A 300 11.61 3.96 -6.10
CA SER A 300 11.12 4.22 -7.47
C SER A 300 11.33 5.66 -7.94
N ASP A 301 11.36 6.62 -7.01
CA ASP A 301 11.59 8.04 -7.32
C ASP A 301 13.09 8.38 -7.47
N ASN A 302 13.98 7.45 -7.14
CA ASN A 302 15.41 7.60 -7.33
C ASN A 302 15.83 6.91 -8.65
N PRO A 303 16.20 7.68 -9.70
CA PRO A 303 16.56 7.14 -11.01
C PRO A 303 17.82 6.26 -10.99
N TYR A 304 18.56 6.23 -9.88
CA TYR A 304 19.76 5.40 -9.69
C TYR A 304 19.49 4.09 -8.94
N SER A 305 18.25 3.80 -8.54
CA SER A 305 17.96 2.68 -7.65
C SER A 305 16.91 1.72 -8.23
N ALA A 306 17.37 0.71 -8.95
CA ALA A 306 16.59 -0.50 -9.20
C ALA A 306 16.69 -1.39 -7.94
N VAL A 307 15.95 -1.01 -6.89
CA VAL A 307 15.99 -1.73 -5.61
C VAL A 307 14.91 -2.80 -5.59
N THR A 308 15.33 -4.05 -5.69
CA THR A 308 14.49 -5.24 -5.51
C THR A 308 14.40 -5.67 -4.04
N HIS A 309 15.44 -5.41 -3.24
CA HIS A 309 15.51 -5.76 -1.82
C HIS A 309 15.79 -4.55 -0.94
N THR A 310 14.99 -4.35 0.09
CA THR A 310 15.28 -3.44 1.20
C THR A 310 15.36 -4.20 2.51
N PHE A 311 16.41 -3.94 3.29
CA PHE A 311 16.68 -4.61 4.54
C PHE A 311 16.36 -3.69 5.73
N LEU A 312 15.63 -4.20 6.72
CA LEU A 312 15.37 -3.48 7.98
C LEU A 312 16.10 -4.16 9.14
N ALA A 313 16.80 -3.36 9.94
CA ALA A 313 17.52 -3.81 11.14
C ALA A 313 17.33 -2.82 12.31
N PRO A 314 17.49 -3.26 13.58
CA PRO A 314 17.38 -2.39 14.74
C PRO A 314 18.42 -1.25 14.74
N PRO A 315 18.10 -0.05 15.27
CA PRO A 315 19.00 1.11 15.28
C PRO A 315 20.37 0.87 15.93
N SER A 316 20.46 -0.05 16.89
CA SER A 316 21.69 -0.36 17.63
C SER A 316 22.82 -0.93 16.75
N TRP A 317 22.52 -1.33 15.51
CA TRP A 317 23.49 -1.88 14.56
C TRP A 317 24.19 -0.83 13.70
N PHE A 318 23.58 0.33 13.47
CA PHE A 318 24.20 1.42 12.71
C PHE A 318 25.15 2.27 13.58
N ALA A 319 25.19 2.03 14.89
CA ALA A 319 26.07 2.70 15.85
C ALA A 319 27.53 2.19 15.81
N VAL A 320 27.86 1.19 15.00
CA VAL A 320 29.26 0.84 14.72
C VAL A 320 29.82 1.91 13.79
N LYS A 321 30.60 2.84 14.35
CA LYS A 321 31.33 3.91 13.66
C LYS A 321 31.83 3.43 12.28
N TRP A 322 31.12 3.83 11.23
CA TRP A 322 31.67 3.92 9.89
C TRP A 322 32.72 5.03 9.94
N ARG A 323 34.00 4.65 10.04
CA ARG A 323 35.07 5.57 9.65
C ARG A 323 35.11 5.60 8.11
N PRO A 324 35.32 6.78 7.53
CA PRO A 324 35.24 7.00 6.08
C PRO A 324 36.16 6.08 5.27
#